data_AF-A0A3S0V9Y8-F1
#
_entry.id   AF-A0A3S0V9Y8-F1
#
_cell.length_a   1.000
_cell.length_b   1.000
_cell.length_c   1.000
_cell.angle_alpha   90.00
_cell.angle_beta   90.00
_cell.angle_gamma   90.00
#
_symmetry.space_group_name_H-M   'P 1'
#
loop_
_entity.id
_entity.type
_entity.pdbx_description
1 polymer ?
#
loop_
_entity_poly.entity_id
_entity_poly.type
_entity_poly.pdbx_seq_one_letter_code
_entity_poly.pdbx_strand_id
1 'polypeptide(L)'
;MEIYDFLSIACTFQHSKHAELAANYFVDYLNYINTDILEFCFFLKQNNKSELNYIGNFLSQIFEYYSGFVEQLLSVTYIDSLTRVGDVHNQGKSTTLVISGKEKFILKPVSTEMLSILNGIYIFLNNYENFCFETLDITILNSNLSKIAYVENANCENNQKYAYHWGALLFILTCIRGIDFHSENILCSSSIPVIVDCESLFYPIIFNIKPYDYTATSLLINNTIHFVSYKEEIKSGIEGAYRAVNEAPLFFIELIKKNYQKRKRMIFKPTRYYFTLLKNSTHPKFLLDKEKRKTYLHESLTGSHFISKTIIDSEVNELMQFDIPYFFHENNYLYNSKGILIEQNIIKNSDEVMLEDVKNLFNFKHNLLTKLGL
;
A
#
# COMPACT_ATOMS: atom_id res chain seq x y z
N MET A 1 -11.35 -28.62 13.76
CA MET A 1 -9.92 -28.87 14.05
C MET A 1 -9.28 -27.51 14.03
N GLU A 2 -8.89 -27.02 15.19
CA GLU A 2 -8.59 -25.60 15.39
C GLU A 2 -7.21 -25.26 14.82
N ILE A 3 -7.04 -24.02 14.35
CA ILE A 3 -5.76 -23.42 13.93
C ILE A 3 -4.61 -23.73 14.92
N TYR A 4 -4.96 -23.87 16.21
CA TYR A 4 -4.08 -24.31 17.29
C TYR A 4 -3.46 -25.70 17.11
N ASP A 5 -4.17 -26.68 16.55
CA ASP A 5 -3.64 -28.04 16.33
C ASP A 5 -2.56 -28.08 15.23
N PHE A 6 -2.49 -27.04 14.40
CA PHE A 6 -1.47 -26.86 13.36
C PHE A 6 -0.28 -26.07 13.90
N LEU A 7 -0.54 -24.93 14.56
CA LEU A 7 0.52 -24.10 15.14
C LEU A 7 1.21 -24.75 16.34
N SER A 8 0.55 -25.64 17.08
CA SER A 8 1.17 -26.47 18.14
C SER A 8 2.16 -27.51 17.60
N ILE A 9 2.05 -27.90 16.33
CA ILE A 9 3.02 -28.79 15.65
C ILE A 9 4.24 -28.00 15.17
N ALA A 10 4.03 -26.74 14.79
CA ALA A 10 5.06 -25.86 14.26
C ALA A 10 5.82 -25.11 15.38
N CYS A 11 5.14 -24.70 16.46
CA CYS A 11 5.67 -23.82 17.49
C CYS A 11 5.27 -24.29 18.89
N THR A 12 6.20 -24.21 19.84
CA THR A 12 5.90 -24.35 21.28
C THR A 12 5.09 -23.15 21.75
N PHE A 13 3.76 -23.31 21.91
CA PHE A 13 2.88 -22.25 22.40
C PHE A 13 2.40 -22.50 23.82
N GLN A 14 2.32 -21.43 24.61
CA GLN A 14 1.47 -21.36 25.80
C GLN A 14 0.12 -20.77 25.41
N HIS A 15 -0.99 -21.40 25.83
CA HIS A 15 -2.33 -20.90 25.58
C HIS A 15 -2.54 -19.53 26.27
N SER A 16 -2.56 -18.46 25.47
CA SER A 16 -2.86 -17.10 25.90
C SER A 16 -3.63 -16.35 24.81
N LYS A 17 -4.40 -15.32 25.19
CA LYS A 17 -5.10 -14.44 24.23
C LYS A 17 -4.14 -13.77 23.23
N HIS A 18 -2.88 -13.56 23.60
CA HIS A 18 -1.87 -12.97 22.72
C HIS A 18 -1.47 -13.96 21.62
N ALA A 19 -1.22 -15.21 22.01
CA ALA A 19 -0.91 -16.29 21.07
C ALA A 19 -2.08 -16.55 20.10
N GLU A 20 -3.31 -16.49 20.59
CA GLU A 20 -4.54 -16.57 19.78
C GLU A 20 -4.58 -15.51 18.67
N LEU A 21 -4.39 -14.25 19.04
CA LEU A 21 -4.40 -13.14 18.09
C LEU A 21 -3.32 -13.29 17.04
N ALA A 22 -2.10 -13.65 17.45
CA ALA A 22 -0.99 -13.86 16.52
C ALA A 22 -1.25 -15.03 15.56
N ALA A 23 -1.75 -16.15 16.08
CA ALA A 23 -2.12 -17.32 15.31
C ALA A 23 -3.18 -17.00 14.24
N ASN A 24 -4.26 -16.33 14.64
CA ASN A 24 -5.33 -15.95 13.73
C ASN A 24 -4.86 -14.96 12.67
N TYR A 25 -4.04 -13.98 13.06
CA TYR A 25 -3.47 -12.99 12.14
C TYR A 25 -2.55 -13.66 11.09
N PHE A 26 -1.73 -14.62 11.48
CA PHE A 26 -0.87 -15.36 10.54
C PHE A 26 -1.67 -16.27 9.61
N VAL A 27 -2.69 -16.97 10.13
CA VAL A 27 -3.54 -17.85 9.32
C VAL A 27 -4.39 -17.06 8.32
N ASP A 28 -4.91 -15.89 8.70
CA ASP A 28 -5.57 -14.98 7.76
C ASP A 28 -4.65 -14.71 6.55
N TYR A 29 -3.39 -14.40 6.81
CA TYR A 29 -2.45 -14.10 5.74
C TYR A 29 -2.05 -15.32 4.90
N LEU A 30 -1.86 -16.49 5.51
CA LEU A 30 -1.62 -17.72 4.76
C LEU A 30 -2.78 -18.03 3.81
N ASN A 31 -4.02 -17.90 4.27
CA ASN A 31 -5.21 -18.08 3.44
C ASN A 31 -5.32 -17.03 2.35
N TYR A 32 -4.91 -15.80 2.63
CA TYR A 32 -4.86 -14.72 1.65
C TYR A 32 -3.85 -15.00 0.53
N ILE A 33 -2.68 -15.59 0.85
CA ILE A 33 -1.73 -16.06 -0.17
C ILE A 33 -2.31 -17.26 -0.93
N ASN A 34 -2.64 -18.32 -0.20
CA ASN A 34 -3.18 -19.56 -0.76
C ASN A 34 -3.79 -20.45 0.34
N THR A 35 -5.08 -20.73 0.23
CA THR A 35 -5.84 -21.64 1.10
C THR A 35 -5.26 -23.06 1.14
N ASP A 36 -4.62 -23.49 0.04
CA ASP A 36 -4.13 -24.86 -0.13
C ASP A 36 -2.94 -25.19 0.78
N ILE A 37 -2.26 -24.18 1.35
CA ILE A 37 -1.10 -24.39 2.24
C ILE A 37 -1.50 -25.23 3.45
N LEU A 38 -2.62 -24.87 4.08
CA LEU A 38 -3.12 -25.55 5.26
C LEU A 38 -3.61 -26.95 4.90
N GLU A 39 -4.35 -27.08 3.80
CA GLU A 39 -4.83 -28.37 3.28
C GLU A 39 -3.67 -29.34 3.02
N PHE A 40 -2.59 -28.85 2.41
CA PHE A 40 -1.40 -29.65 2.18
C PHE A 40 -0.74 -30.10 3.48
N CYS A 41 -0.64 -29.22 4.48
CA CYS A 41 -0.13 -29.60 5.80
C CYS A 41 -1.00 -30.67 6.46
N PHE A 42 -2.33 -30.56 6.37
CA PHE A 42 -3.25 -31.58 6.89
C PHE A 42 -3.07 -32.92 6.19
N PHE A 43 -2.91 -32.92 4.87
CA PHE A 43 -2.62 -34.13 4.10
C PHE A 43 -1.33 -34.79 4.59
N LEU A 44 -0.25 -34.04 4.80
CA LEU A 44 1.02 -34.58 5.30
C LEU A 44 0.86 -35.17 6.71
N LYS A 45 0.13 -34.49 7.61
CA LYS A 45 -0.17 -34.96 8.97
C LYS A 45 -0.98 -36.25 8.97
N GLN A 46 -2.07 -36.33 8.22
CA GLN A 46 -2.92 -37.53 8.15
C GLN A 46 -2.17 -38.74 7.59
N ASN A 47 -1.19 -38.52 6.72
CA ASN A 47 -0.41 -39.57 6.08
C ASN A 47 0.96 -39.81 6.74
N ASN A 48 1.22 -39.25 7.92
CA ASN A 48 2.47 -39.38 8.67
C ASN A 48 3.73 -39.11 7.82
N LYS A 49 3.69 -38.08 6.98
CA LYS A 49 4.78 -37.71 6.07
C LYS A 49 5.86 -36.92 6.80
N SER A 50 7.13 -37.29 6.60
CA SER A 50 8.30 -36.62 7.22
C SER A 50 8.45 -35.15 6.81
N GLU A 51 7.95 -34.81 5.62
CA GLU A 51 7.90 -33.48 5.03
C GLU A 51 7.13 -32.47 5.90
N LEU A 52 6.21 -32.94 6.75
CA LEU A 52 5.48 -32.09 7.68
C LEU A 52 6.43 -31.32 8.60
N ASN A 53 7.50 -31.95 9.08
CA ASN A 53 8.47 -31.30 9.97
C ASN A 53 9.22 -30.18 9.25
N TYR A 54 9.56 -30.38 7.97
CA TYR A 54 10.24 -29.37 7.16
C TYR A 54 9.36 -28.13 6.97
N ILE A 55 8.11 -28.33 6.55
CA ILE A 55 7.16 -27.24 6.33
C ILE A 55 6.78 -26.58 7.64
N GLY A 56 6.58 -27.36 8.70
CA GLY A 56 6.35 -26.88 10.06
C GLY A 56 7.43 -25.89 10.45
N ASN A 57 8.70 -26.31 10.46
CA ASN A 57 9.84 -25.45 10.81
C ASN A 57 9.93 -24.19 9.95
N PHE A 58 9.66 -24.28 8.65
CA PHE A 58 9.65 -23.13 7.75
C PHE A 58 8.55 -22.13 8.11
N LEU A 59 7.33 -22.60 8.34
CA LEU A 59 6.20 -21.76 8.71
C LEU A 59 6.35 -21.19 10.13
N SER A 60 7.01 -21.90 11.05
CA SER A 60 7.34 -21.38 12.39
C SER A 60 8.26 -20.18 12.34
N GLN A 61 9.29 -20.23 11.50
CA GLN A 61 10.21 -19.09 11.32
C GLN A 61 9.49 -17.88 10.76
N ILE A 62 8.53 -18.09 9.86
CA ILE A 62 7.70 -16.99 9.36
C ILE A 62 6.77 -16.51 10.48
N PHE A 63 6.12 -17.41 11.20
CA PHE A 63 5.20 -17.08 12.29
C PHE A 63 5.83 -16.18 13.36
N GLU A 64 7.11 -16.38 13.71
CA GLU A 64 7.83 -15.52 14.66
C GLU A 64 7.77 -14.03 14.28
N TYR A 65 7.83 -13.71 12.98
CA TYR A 65 7.70 -12.33 12.50
C TYR A 65 6.31 -11.74 12.78
N TYR A 66 5.26 -12.52 12.53
CA TYR A 66 3.86 -12.10 12.73
C TYR A 66 3.54 -11.98 14.22
N SER A 67 4.06 -12.90 15.04
CA SER A 67 3.97 -12.83 16.50
C SER A 67 4.61 -11.56 17.03
N GLY A 68 5.84 -11.25 16.59
CA GLY A 68 6.54 -10.04 17.00
C GLY A 68 5.79 -8.77 16.60
N PHE A 69 5.15 -8.74 15.42
CA PHE A 69 4.30 -7.61 15.03
C PHE A 69 3.06 -7.49 15.91
N VAL A 70 2.36 -8.59 16.17
CA VAL A 70 1.15 -8.59 17.02
C VAL A 70 1.50 -8.18 18.47
N GLU A 71 2.62 -8.62 19.00
CA GLU A 71 3.16 -8.15 20.28
C GLU A 71 3.43 -6.64 20.28
N GLN A 72 4.01 -6.12 19.19
CA GLN A 72 4.18 -4.67 19.02
C GLN A 72 2.84 -3.93 19.07
N LEU A 73 1.78 -4.46 18.44
CA LEU A 73 0.44 -3.86 18.49
C LEU A 73 -0.17 -3.91 19.90
N LEU A 74 -0.04 -5.04 20.59
CA LEU A 74 -0.53 -5.24 21.96
C LEU A 74 0.19 -4.36 22.98
N SER A 75 1.42 -3.94 22.69
CA SER A 75 2.18 -3.02 23.54
C SER A 75 1.66 -1.57 23.55
N VAL A 76 0.89 -1.16 22.53
CA VAL A 76 0.42 0.22 22.38
C VAL A 76 -1.07 0.39 22.59
N THR A 77 -1.85 -0.69 22.53
CA THR A 77 -3.29 -0.61 22.69
C THR A 77 -3.90 -1.95 23.12
N TYR A 78 -5.04 -1.89 23.79
CA TYR A 78 -5.85 -3.08 24.07
C TYR A 78 -6.54 -3.53 22.78
N ILE A 79 -6.62 -4.84 22.55
CA ILE A 79 -7.10 -5.42 21.29
C ILE A 79 -8.10 -6.54 21.59
N ASP A 80 -9.32 -6.40 21.06
CA ASP A 80 -10.31 -7.48 21.03
C ASP A 80 -10.19 -8.31 19.75
N SER A 81 -10.03 -7.66 18.60
CA SER A 81 -9.80 -8.33 17.33
C SER A 81 -8.86 -7.55 16.42
N LEU A 82 -8.15 -8.28 15.57
CA LEU A 82 -7.27 -7.76 14.52
C LEU A 82 -7.71 -8.31 13.18
N THR A 83 -7.70 -7.45 12.16
CA THR A 83 -7.94 -7.86 10.78
C THR A 83 -6.93 -7.15 9.90
N ARG A 84 -6.12 -7.92 9.17
CA ARG A 84 -5.22 -7.38 8.16
C ARG A 84 -6.07 -6.80 7.02
N VAL A 85 -5.78 -5.56 6.63
CA VAL A 85 -6.47 -4.85 5.55
C VAL A 85 -5.54 -4.31 4.47
N GLY A 86 -4.22 -4.49 4.63
CA GLY A 86 -3.23 -4.14 3.63
C GLY A 86 -2.35 -5.33 3.24
N ASP A 87 -1.36 -5.01 2.41
CA ASP A 87 -0.28 -5.93 2.08
C ASP A 87 0.62 -6.17 3.28
N VAL A 88 1.21 -7.36 3.34
CA VAL A 88 2.19 -7.68 4.37
C VAL A 88 3.59 -7.42 3.83
N HIS A 89 4.41 -6.74 4.62
CA HIS A 89 5.79 -6.41 4.30
C HIS A 89 6.61 -6.31 5.58
N ASN A 90 7.94 -6.30 5.45
CA ASN A 90 8.87 -6.05 6.55
C ASN A 90 8.59 -6.90 7.81
N GLN A 91 8.62 -8.22 7.65
CA GLN A 91 8.43 -9.20 8.72
C GLN A 91 7.00 -9.18 9.27
N GLY A 92 6.00 -9.43 8.41
CA GLY A 92 4.62 -9.64 8.89
C GLY A 92 3.81 -8.37 9.15
N LYS A 93 4.42 -7.18 9.01
CA LYS A 93 3.74 -5.90 9.24
C LYS A 93 2.74 -5.61 8.15
N SER A 94 1.57 -5.13 8.52
CA SER A 94 0.55 -4.67 7.58
C SER A 94 -0.34 -3.60 8.19
N THR A 95 -0.98 -2.81 7.34
CA THR A 95 -2.12 -1.99 7.75
C THR A 95 -3.19 -2.91 8.36
N THR A 96 -3.52 -2.64 9.62
CA THR A 96 -4.35 -3.54 10.44
C THR A 96 -5.54 -2.78 11.02
N LEU A 97 -6.74 -3.29 10.77
CA LEU A 97 -7.96 -2.87 11.46
C LEU A 97 -7.96 -3.46 12.88
N VAL A 98 -8.19 -2.59 13.86
CA VAL A 98 -8.25 -2.94 15.27
C VAL A 98 -9.63 -2.60 15.82
N ILE A 99 -10.22 -3.54 16.56
CA ILE A 99 -11.36 -3.31 17.42
C ILE A 99 -10.89 -3.37 18.88
N SER A 100 -11.19 -2.31 19.63
CA SER A 100 -10.84 -2.15 21.05
C SER A 100 -12.06 -1.62 21.81
N GLY A 101 -12.78 -2.51 22.46
CA GLY A 101 -14.08 -2.24 23.06
C GLY A 101 -15.10 -1.77 22.00
N LYS A 102 -15.45 -0.49 22.04
CA LYS A 102 -16.35 0.15 21.06
C LYS A 102 -15.61 0.94 19.99
N GLU A 103 -14.29 1.11 20.13
CA GLU A 103 -13.49 1.83 19.15
C GLU A 103 -13.07 0.92 17.98
N LYS A 104 -13.10 1.50 16.79
CA LYS A 104 -12.63 0.89 15.54
C LYS A 104 -11.63 1.85 14.91
N PHE A 105 -10.39 1.41 14.65
CA PHE A 105 -9.33 2.26 14.09
C PHE A 105 -8.33 1.44 13.27
N ILE A 106 -7.53 2.13 12.46
CA ILE A 106 -6.47 1.53 11.66
C ILE A 106 -5.12 1.75 12.35
N LEU A 107 -4.32 0.70 12.46
CA LEU A 107 -2.90 0.80 12.78
C LEU A 107 -2.07 0.65 11.49
N LYS A 108 -1.30 1.68 11.15
CA LYS A 108 -0.37 1.68 10.02
C LYS A 108 1.08 1.57 10.51
N PRO A 109 1.81 0.50 10.14
CA PRO A 109 3.19 0.26 10.58
C PRO A 109 4.23 0.95 9.69
N VAL A 110 3.89 2.13 9.18
CA VAL A 110 4.68 2.93 8.23
C VAL A 110 4.49 4.41 8.54
N SER A 111 5.34 5.25 7.96
CA SER A 111 5.24 6.71 8.12
C SER A 111 3.91 7.24 7.57
N THR A 112 3.23 8.08 8.36
CA THR A 112 1.99 8.78 7.98
C THR A 112 2.23 10.20 7.49
N GLU A 113 3.48 10.53 7.14
CA GLU A 113 3.85 11.86 6.63
C GLU A 113 3.09 12.22 5.34
N MET A 114 2.94 11.27 4.40
CA MET A 114 2.19 11.51 3.17
C MET A 114 0.71 11.78 3.41
N LEU A 115 0.11 11.10 4.41
CA LEU A 115 -1.26 11.37 4.81
C LEU A 115 -1.40 12.73 5.49
N SER A 116 -0.43 13.12 6.31
CA SER A 116 -0.39 14.46 6.92
C SER A 116 -0.30 15.56 5.85
N ILE A 117 0.50 15.34 4.80
CA ILE A 117 0.60 16.24 3.64
C ILE A 117 -0.74 16.33 2.92
N LEU A 118 -1.38 15.19 2.66
CA LEU A 118 -2.69 15.14 2.00
C LEU A 118 -3.78 15.86 2.81
N ASN A 119 -3.83 15.65 4.13
CA ASN A 119 -4.72 16.40 5.04
C ASN A 119 -4.49 17.91 4.92
N GLY A 120 -3.23 18.36 4.84
CA GLY A 120 -2.89 19.77 4.64
C GLY A 120 -3.41 20.32 3.31
N ILE A 121 -3.38 19.52 2.24
CA ILE A 121 -3.96 19.89 0.94
C ILE A 121 -5.49 19.98 1.03
N TYR A 122 -6.14 19.05 1.73
CA TYR A 122 -7.59 19.08 1.94
C TYR A 122 -8.04 20.32 2.71
N ILE A 123 -7.33 20.66 3.79
CA ILE A 123 -7.57 21.90 4.53
C ILE A 123 -7.41 23.13 3.62
N PHE A 124 -6.38 23.14 2.77
CA PHE A 124 -6.19 24.20 1.79
C PHE A 124 -7.36 24.31 0.80
N LEU A 125 -7.77 23.19 0.18
CA LEU A 125 -8.85 23.15 -0.81
C LEU A 125 -10.19 23.57 -0.21
N ASN A 126 -10.46 23.19 1.04
CA ASN A 126 -11.70 23.54 1.73
C ASN A 126 -11.87 25.05 2.00
N ASN A 127 -10.85 25.88 1.74
CA ASN A 127 -11.00 27.34 1.73
C ASN A 127 -11.67 27.88 0.46
N TYR A 128 -11.84 27.06 -0.57
CA TYR A 128 -12.46 27.43 -1.83
C TYR A 128 -13.90 26.91 -1.89
N GLU A 129 -14.77 27.69 -2.54
CA GLU A 129 -16.18 27.35 -2.69
C GLU A 129 -16.35 25.99 -3.40
N ASN A 130 -17.24 25.14 -2.88
CA ASN A 130 -17.61 23.81 -3.37
C ASN A 130 -16.71 22.63 -2.94
N PHE A 131 -15.63 22.84 -2.19
CA PHE A 131 -14.86 21.73 -1.62
C PHE A 131 -15.20 21.46 -0.14
N CYS A 132 -15.29 20.17 0.20
CA CYS A 132 -15.50 19.70 1.56
C CYS A 132 -14.84 18.32 1.76
N PHE A 133 -13.53 18.26 1.53
CA PHE A 133 -12.71 17.09 1.78
C PHE A 133 -12.61 16.77 3.27
N GLU A 134 -12.60 15.47 3.60
CA GLU A 134 -12.45 14.97 4.96
C GLU A 134 -10.98 14.68 5.27
N THR A 135 -10.49 15.23 6.38
CA THR A 135 -9.16 14.88 6.90
C THR A 135 -9.25 13.67 7.82
N LEU A 136 -8.23 12.81 7.80
CA LEU A 136 -8.15 11.67 8.71
C LEU A 136 -7.35 12.03 9.96
N ASP A 137 -7.89 11.73 11.14
CA ASP A 137 -7.15 11.90 12.40
C ASP A 137 -5.98 10.91 12.46
N ILE A 138 -4.80 11.43 12.81
CA ILE A 138 -3.55 10.66 12.93
C ILE A 138 -3.01 10.84 14.34
N THR A 139 -2.76 9.72 15.02
CA THR A 139 -2.04 9.67 16.29
C THR A 139 -0.77 8.85 16.11
N ILE A 140 0.39 9.50 16.21
CA ILE A 140 1.68 8.82 16.15
C ILE A 140 1.88 8.09 17.48
N LEU A 141 1.99 6.76 17.43
CA LEU A 141 2.19 5.93 18.63
C LEU A 141 3.67 5.73 18.92
N ASN A 142 4.49 5.55 17.87
CA ASN A 142 5.95 5.50 17.93
C ASN A 142 6.54 5.77 16.54
N SER A 143 7.87 5.64 16.39
CA SER A 143 8.60 5.96 15.15
C SER A 143 8.16 5.19 13.92
N ASN A 144 7.52 4.03 14.07
CA ASN A 144 7.13 3.14 12.97
C ASN A 144 5.68 2.65 13.08
N LEU A 145 4.83 3.31 13.87
CA LEU A 145 3.43 2.91 14.04
C LEU A 145 2.54 4.12 14.35
N SER A 146 1.47 4.27 13.60
CA SER A 146 0.45 5.31 13.80
C SER A 146 -0.95 4.70 13.88
N LYS A 147 -1.80 5.27 14.74
CA LYS A 147 -3.25 5.08 14.74
C LYS A 147 -3.89 6.11 13.80
N ILE A 148 -4.77 5.65 12.92
CA ILE A 148 -5.52 6.46 11.97
C ILE A 148 -7.01 6.19 12.19
N ALA A 149 -7.84 7.23 12.05
CA ALA A 149 -9.29 7.08 12.05
C ALA A 149 -9.75 6.00 11.07
N TYR A 150 -10.69 5.16 11.50
CA TYR A 150 -11.34 4.22 10.61
C TYR A 150 -12.42 4.94 9.79
N VAL A 151 -12.45 4.65 8.49
CA VAL A 151 -13.45 5.17 7.55
C VAL A 151 -14.31 4.01 7.10
N GLU A 152 -15.61 4.10 7.35
CA GLU A 152 -16.58 3.13 6.83
C GLU A 152 -16.84 3.43 5.35
N ASN A 153 -16.75 2.41 4.50
CA ASN A 153 -17.01 2.59 3.07
C ASN A 153 -18.52 2.61 2.82
N ALA A 154 -19.09 3.81 2.78
CA ALA A 154 -20.52 4.01 2.61
C ALA A 154 -20.94 3.89 1.13
N ASN A 155 -22.23 3.64 0.90
CA ASN A 155 -22.81 3.85 -0.42
C ASN A 155 -22.80 5.35 -0.73
N CYS A 156 -22.44 5.71 -1.96
CA CYS A 156 -22.41 7.12 -2.35
C CYS A 156 -23.83 7.70 -2.44
N GLU A 157 -24.11 8.72 -1.64
CA GLU A 157 -25.43 9.39 -1.61
C GLU A 157 -25.61 10.34 -2.80
N ASN A 158 -24.52 10.98 -3.24
CA ASN A 158 -24.52 11.91 -4.38
C ASN A 158 -23.27 11.69 -5.25
N ASN A 159 -23.45 10.94 -6.33
CA ASN A 159 -22.40 10.64 -7.29
C ASN A 159 -21.86 11.88 -8.02
N GLN A 160 -22.67 12.92 -8.24
CA GLN A 160 -22.21 14.16 -8.87
C GLN A 160 -21.23 14.90 -7.96
N LYS A 161 -21.58 15.01 -6.67
CA LYS A 161 -20.70 15.61 -5.65
C LYS A 161 -19.41 14.82 -5.49
N TYR A 162 -19.51 13.49 -5.47
CA TYR A 162 -18.31 12.64 -5.43
C TYR A 162 -17.46 12.84 -6.68
N ALA A 163 -18.05 12.81 -7.88
CA ALA A 163 -17.34 12.99 -9.14
C ALA A 163 -16.63 14.36 -9.24
N TYR A 164 -17.25 15.41 -8.70
CA TYR A 164 -16.61 16.72 -8.58
C TYR A 164 -15.36 16.68 -7.67
N HIS A 165 -15.48 16.12 -6.47
CA HIS A 165 -14.33 15.97 -5.56
C HIS A 165 -13.26 15.04 -6.15
N TRP A 166 -13.69 14.01 -6.89
CA TRP A 166 -12.81 13.10 -7.61
C TRP A 166 -11.98 13.81 -8.69
N GLY A 167 -12.61 14.67 -9.49
CA GLY A 167 -11.92 15.50 -10.48
C GLY A 167 -10.88 16.41 -9.84
N ALA A 168 -11.20 17.01 -8.69
CA ALA A 168 -10.25 17.81 -7.94
C ALA A 168 -9.07 16.97 -7.41
N LEU A 169 -9.32 15.79 -6.82
CA LEU A 169 -8.26 14.87 -6.40
C LEU A 169 -7.37 14.45 -7.56
N LEU A 170 -7.96 14.10 -8.71
CA LEU A 170 -7.21 13.70 -9.90
C LEU A 170 -6.23 14.79 -10.35
N PHE A 171 -6.67 16.05 -10.36
CA PHE A 171 -5.80 17.18 -10.68
C PHE A 171 -4.66 17.31 -9.67
N ILE A 172 -4.99 17.35 -8.37
CA ILE A 172 -4.01 17.52 -7.28
C ILE A 172 -2.99 16.39 -7.25
N LEU A 173 -3.44 15.14 -7.26
CA LEU A 173 -2.59 13.96 -7.24
C LEU A 173 -1.67 13.93 -8.47
N THR A 174 -2.16 14.35 -9.64
CA THR A 174 -1.30 14.47 -10.82
C THR A 174 -0.25 15.58 -10.64
N CYS A 175 -0.59 16.74 -10.07
CA CYS A 175 0.37 17.81 -9.80
C CYS A 175 1.51 17.38 -8.87
N ILE A 176 1.22 16.53 -7.89
CA ILE A 176 2.21 16.03 -6.92
C ILE A 176 2.70 14.60 -7.26
N ARG A 177 2.46 14.14 -8.50
CA ARG A 177 2.89 12.83 -9.01
C ARG A 177 2.56 11.65 -8.08
N GLY A 178 1.35 11.64 -7.55
CA GLY A 178 0.83 10.51 -6.82
C GLY A 178 0.49 9.36 -7.76
N ILE A 179 0.89 8.13 -7.38
CA ILE A 179 0.57 6.90 -8.14
C ILE A 179 -0.15 5.87 -7.27
N ASP A 180 -0.59 4.76 -7.87
CA ASP A 180 -1.15 3.61 -7.15
C ASP A 180 -2.47 3.90 -6.40
N PHE A 181 -3.26 4.82 -6.95
CA PHE A 181 -4.62 5.07 -6.47
C PHE A 181 -5.62 4.28 -7.32
N HIS A 182 -6.06 3.16 -6.78
CA HIS A 182 -7.12 2.31 -7.33
C HIS A 182 -8.31 2.28 -6.38
N SER A 183 -9.42 1.67 -6.83
CA SER A 183 -10.70 1.72 -6.12
C SER A 183 -10.65 1.18 -4.69
N GLU A 184 -9.75 0.24 -4.37
CA GLU A 184 -9.64 -0.29 -3.00
C GLU A 184 -8.94 0.66 -2.02
N ASN A 185 -8.17 1.64 -2.53
CA ASN A 185 -7.43 2.64 -1.73
C ASN A 185 -8.24 3.93 -1.51
N ILE A 186 -9.46 4.00 -2.04
CA ILE A 186 -10.32 5.17 -1.91
C ILE A 186 -11.72 4.77 -1.53
N LEU A 187 -12.12 5.21 -0.34
CA LEU A 187 -13.41 4.91 0.24
C LEU A 187 -14.38 6.07 -0.02
N CYS A 188 -15.68 5.78 0.05
CA CYS A 188 -16.70 6.81 0.02
C CYS A 188 -17.18 7.10 1.45
N SER A 189 -16.99 8.34 1.90
CA SER A 189 -17.63 8.85 3.11
C SER A 189 -18.80 9.75 2.68
N SER A 190 -20.02 9.23 2.80
CA SER A 190 -21.27 9.84 2.31
C SER A 190 -21.25 10.17 0.81
N SER A 191 -20.62 11.27 0.39
CA SER A 191 -20.47 11.68 -1.01
C SER A 191 -19.06 12.22 -1.31
N ILE A 192 -18.10 11.96 -0.41
CA ILE A 192 -16.73 12.47 -0.47
C ILE A 192 -15.77 11.29 -0.66
N PRO A 193 -14.87 11.34 -1.65
CA PRO A 193 -13.79 10.37 -1.77
C PRO A 193 -12.75 10.60 -0.67
N VAL A 194 -12.41 9.52 0.05
CA VAL A 194 -11.44 9.52 1.14
C VAL A 194 -10.31 8.56 0.81
N ILE A 195 -9.11 9.10 0.60
CA ILE A 195 -7.91 8.33 0.29
C ILE A 195 -7.37 7.71 1.59
N VAL A 196 -7.28 6.39 1.64
CA VAL A 196 -6.78 5.65 2.82
C VAL A 196 -5.35 5.14 2.65
N ASP A 197 -4.86 5.06 1.41
CA ASP A 197 -3.45 4.81 1.10
C ASP A 197 -2.91 5.89 0.15
N CYS A 198 -1.82 6.54 0.56
CA CYS A 198 -1.17 7.64 -0.14
C CYS A 198 0.36 7.63 0.04
N GLU A 199 0.96 6.49 0.35
CA GLU A 199 2.41 6.39 0.61
C GLU A 199 3.28 6.64 -0.64
N SER A 200 2.65 6.61 -1.80
CA SER A 200 3.20 6.78 -3.15
C SER A 200 3.08 8.21 -3.71
N LEU A 201 2.85 9.21 -2.86
CA LEU A 201 2.91 10.63 -3.25
C LEU A 201 4.35 11.07 -3.58
N PHE A 202 4.48 12.09 -4.43
CA PHE A 202 5.78 12.62 -4.90
C PHE A 202 6.65 11.56 -5.58
N TYR A 203 6.01 10.70 -6.39
CA TYR A 203 6.66 9.54 -6.96
C TYR A 203 7.87 9.95 -7.84
N PRO A 204 9.05 9.37 -7.59
CA PRO A 204 10.25 9.60 -8.40
C PRO A 204 10.08 9.22 -9.88
N ILE A 205 11.01 9.68 -10.71
CA ILE A 205 11.10 9.28 -12.11
C ILE A 205 11.93 8.00 -12.17
N ILE A 206 11.39 6.96 -12.81
CA ILE A 206 12.12 5.73 -13.11
C ILE A 206 12.38 5.65 -14.61
N PHE A 207 13.65 5.62 -15.00
CA PHE A 207 14.08 5.42 -16.38
C PHE A 207 14.03 3.94 -16.76
N ASN A 208 13.86 3.66 -18.05
CA ASN A 208 13.99 2.32 -18.66
C ASN A 208 13.02 1.24 -18.13
N ILE A 209 11.93 1.64 -17.48
CA ILE A 209 10.79 0.78 -17.17
C ILE A 209 9.58 1.35 -17.92
N LYS A 210 8.63 0.52 -18.33
CA LYS A 210 7.32 1.00 -18.79
C LYS A 210 6.82 2.01 -17.74
N PRO A 211 6.50 3.25 -18.13
CA PRO A 211 6.07 4.25 -17.17
C PRO A 211 4.84 3.70 -16.46
N TYR A 212 4.91 3.60 -15.14
CA TYR A 212 3.70 3.55 -14.33
C TYR A 212 2.87 4.78 -14.66
N ASP A 213 1.56 4.63 -14.55
CA ASP A 213 0.65 5.74 -14.72
C ASP A 213 0.96 6.80 -13.66
N TYR A 214 1.75 7.82 -14.04
CA TYR A 214 2.12 8.95 -13.19
C TYR A 214 1.07 10.06 -13.22
N THR A 215 0.12 9.93 -14.13
CA THR A 215 -1.16 10.63 -14.01
C THR A 215 -2.02 9.72 -13.16
N ALA A 216 -2.81 10.22 -12.22
CA ALA A 216 -3.61 9.32 -11.39
C ALA A 216 -4.80 8.72 -12.19
N THR A 217 -4.64 8.30 -13.45
CA THR A 217 -5.72 7.87 -14.34
C THR A 217 -6.22 6.47 -14.04
N SER A 218 -5.50 5.68 -13.26
CA SER A 218 -6.04 4.50 -12.58
C SER A 218 -7.29 4.83 -11.74
N LEU A 219 -7.41 6.08 -11.26
CA LEU A 219 -8.62 6.58 -10.59
C LEU A 219 -9.84 6.59 -11.50
N LEU A 220 -9.68 6.67 -12.82
CA LEU A 220 -10.80 6.75 -13.74
C LEU A 220 -11.43 5.38 -14.03
N ILE A 221 -10.74 4.29 -13.68
CA ILE A 221 -11.22 2.92 -13.85
C ILE A 221 -12.05 2.48 -12.63
N ASN A 222 -12.50 3.42 -11.80
CA ASN A 222 -13.23 3.10 -10.58
C ASN A 222 -14.60 2.49 -10.88
N ASN A 223 -14.85 1.28 -10.38
CA ASN A 223 -16.14 0.57 -10.53
C ASN A 223 -17.30 1.28 -9.82
N THR A 224 -17.04 2.22 -8.90
CA THR A 224 -18.10 2.96 -8.19
C THR A 224 -18.73 4.07 -9.02
N ILE A 225 -17.99 4.64 -9.97
CA ILE A 225 -18.49 5.71 -10.85
C ILE A 225 -18.08 5.39 -12.27
N HIS A 226 -19.09 5.11 -13.10
CA HIS A 226 -18.88 4.99 -14.53
C HIS A 226 -18.45 6.36 -15.08
N PHE A 227 -17.15 6.53 -15.34
CA PHE A 227 -16.52 7.80 -15.75
C PHE A 227 -17.32 8.56 -16.81
N VAL A 228 -17.87 7.82 -17.79
CA VAL A 228 -18.66 8.40 -18.90
C VAL A 228 -19.90 9.15 -18.41
N SER A 229 -20.49 8.73 -17.29
CA SER A 229 -21.73 9.29 -16.77
C SER A 229 -21.56 10.62 -16.02
N TYR A 230 -20.33 10.98 -15.61
CA TYR A 230 -20.05 12.16 -14.78
C TYR A 230 -18.87 12.98 -15.28
N LYS A 231 -18.67 12.99 -16.60
CA LYS A 231 -17.55 13.69 -17.25
C LYS A 231 -17.52 15.18 -16.93
N GLU A 232 -18.68 15.83 -16.93
CA GLU A 232 -18.79 17.27 -16.69
C GLU A 232 -18.48 17.63 -15.23
N GLU A 233 -18.92 16.80 -14.27
CA GLU A 233 -18.60 16.98 -12.86
C GLU A 233 -17.11 16.78 -12.59
N ILE A 234 -16.49 15.74 -13.18
CA ILE A 234 -15.04 15.51 -13.08
C ILE A 234 -14.27 16.68 -13.68
N LYS A 235 -14.65 17.15 -14.87
CA LYS A 235 -14.04 18.32 -15.51
C LYS A 235 -14.18 19.57 -14.65
N SER A 236 -15.36 19.83 -14.10
CA SER A 236 -15.62 20.95 -13.20
C SER A 236 -14.78 20.88 -11.92
N GLY A 237 -14.58 19.67 -11.38
CA GLY A 237 -13.69 19.41 -10.25
C GLY A 237 -12.22 19.72 -10.56
N ILE A 238 -11.74 19.26 -11.73
CA ILE A 238 -10.39 19.58 -12.24
C ILE A 238 -10.21 21.10 -12.37
N GLU A 239 -11.20 21.79 -12.94
CA GLU A 239 -11.16 23.25 -13.08
C GLU A 239 -11.21 23.98 -11.74
N GLY A 240 -11.98 23.48 -10.77
CA GLY A 240 -12.01 24.00 -9.41
C GLY A 240 -10.65 23.90 -8.72
N ALA A 241 -10.03 22.71 -8.77
CA ALA A 241 -8.71 22.51 -8.19
C ALA A 241 -7.64 23.34 -8.91
N TYR A 242 -7.70 23.43 -10.25
CA TYR A 242 -6.84 24.31 -11.03
C TYR A 242 -6.91 25.76 -10.54
N ARG A 243 -8.12 26.32 -10.35
CA ARG A 243 -8.28 27.69 -9.84
C ARG A 243 -7.63 27.84 -8.46
N ALA A 244 -7.87 26.89 -7.56
CA ALA A 244 -7.28 26.91 -6.22
C ALA A 244 -5.73 26.91 -6.26
N VAL A 245 -5.12 26.04 -7.06
CA VAL A 245 -3.65 26.01 -7.21
C VAL A 245 -3.13 27.29 -7.86
N ASN A 246 -3.84 27.83 -8.85
CA ASN A 246 -3.45 29.03 -9.58
C ASN A 246 -3.53 30.31 -8.73
N GLU A 247 -4.45 30.38 -7.76
CA GLU A 247 -4.57 31.50 -6.82
C GLU A 247 -3.50 31.48 -5.73
N ALA A 248 -3.00 30.29 -5.36
CA ALA A 248 -1.96 30.12 -4.35
C ALA A 248 -0.79 29.23 -4.82
N PRO A 249 -0.07 29.58 -5.90
CA PRO A 249 0.97 28.73 -6.47
C PRO A 249 2.17 28.57 -5.52
N LEU A 250 2.44 29.57 -4.69
CA LEU A 250 3.51 29.52 -3.68
C LEU A 250 3.28 28.42 -2.64
N PHE A 251 2.03 28.14 -2.27
CA PHE A 251 1.72 27.04 -1.35
C PHE A 251 2.20 25.70 -1.93
N PHE A 252 1.88 25.42 -3.19
CA PHE A 252 2.28 24.16 -3.85
C PHE A 252 3.78 24.10 -4.12
N ILE A 253 4.41 25.21 -4.50
CA ILE A 253 5.88 25.26 -4.66
C ILE A 253 6.58 24.93 -3.34
N GLU A 254 6.14 25.52 -2.23
CA GLU A 254 6.73 25.24 -0.92
C GLU A 254 6.38 23.83 -0.42
N LEU A 255 5.18 23.33 -0.72
CA LEU A 255 4.80 21.94 -0.46
C LEU A 255 5.75 20.96 -1.17
N ILE A 256 6.02 21.17 -2.46
CA ILE A 256 6.94 20.31 -3.24
C ILE A 256 8.35 20.38 -2.66
N LYS A 257 8.87 21.59 -2.41
CA LYS A 257 10.24 21.78 -1.87
C LYS A 257 10.44 21.12 -0.51
N LYS A 258 9.50 21.29 0.43
CA LYS A 258 9.60 20.73 1.79
C LYS A 258 9.61 19.20 1.80
N ASN A 259 9.03 18.57 0.77
CA ASN A 259 8.86 17.13 0.69
C ASN A 259 9.87 16.44 -0.25
N TYR A 260 10.83 17.17 -0.81
CA TYR A 260 11.88 16.61 -1.68
C TYR A 260 12.72 15.51 -1.01
N GLN A 261 13.11 15.72 0.25
CA GLN A 261 13.98 14.80 0.98
C GLN A 261 13.22 13.73 1.74
N LYS A 262 11.88 13.84 1.81
CA LYS A 262 11.05 12.89 2.54
C LYS A 262 11.07 11.52 1.87
N ARG A 263 10.96 10.50 2.72
CA ARG A 263 10.83 9.10 2.31
C ARG A 263 9.57 8.90 1.45
N LYS A 264 9.73 8.31 0.27
CA LYS A 264 8.63 7.98 -0.66
C LYS A 264 8.60 6.48 -0.94
N ARG A 265 7.43 5.85 -0.94
CA ARG A 265 7.30 4.43 -1.33
C ARG A 265 7.61 4.27 -2.82
N MET A 266 8.40 3.25 -3.15
CA MET A 266 8.77 2.90 -4.52
C MET A 266 8.08 1.60 -4.93
N ILE A 267 7.45 1.61 -6.11
CA ILE A 267 6.67 0.50 -6.65
C ILE A 267 7.24 0.12 -8.03
N PHE A 268 8.01 -0.96 -8.07
CA PHE A 268 8.59 -1.45 -9.33
C PHE A 268 7.66 -2.38 -10.10
N LYS A 269 6.85 -3.17 -9.39
CA LYS A 269 5.87 -4.12 -9.93
C LYS A 269 4.55 -3.95 -9.19
N PRO A 270 3.38 -4.14 -9.84
CA PRO A 270 2.10 -4.04 -9.16
C PRO A 270 1.99 -5.13 -8.09
N THR A 271 1.42 -4.84 -6.92
CA THR A 271 1.31 -5.81 -5.82
C THR A 271 0.69 -7.15 -6.25
N ARG A 272 -0.37 -7.13 -7.09
CA ARG A 272 -1.00 -8.36 -7.63
C ARG A 272 -0.01 -9.33 -8.29
N TYR A 273 1.06 -8.80 -8.88
CA TYR A 273 2.09 -9.60 -9.50
C TYR A 273 2.89 -10.37 -8.44
N TYR A 274 3.29 -9.70 -7.36
CA TYR A 274 3.95 -10.34 -6.21
C TYR A 274 3.04 -11.37 -5.53
N PHE A 275 1.74 -11.09 -5.35
CA PHE A 275 0.80 -12.10 -4.82
C PHE A 275 0.73 -13.35 -5.69
N THR A 276 0.69 -13.17 -7.01
CA THR A 276 0.68 -14.31 -7.94
C THR A 276 1.94 -15.16 -7.76
N LEU A 277 3.11 -14.52 -7.60
CA LEU A 277 4.36 -15.23 -7.34
C LEU A 277 4.35 -15.93 -5.97
N LEU A 278 3.88 -15.27 -4.91
CA LEU A 278 3.75 -15.88 -3.58
C LEU A 278 2.87 -17.12 -3.66
N LYS A 279 1.66 -16.99 -4.19
CA LYS A 279 0.69 -18.09 -4.37
C LYS A 279 1.30 -19.26 -5.15
N ASN A 280 1.94 -19.00 -6.28
CA ASN A 280 2.56 -20.06 -7.07
C ASN A 280 3.76 -20.69 -6.35
N SER A 281 4.52 -19.90 -5.60
CA SER A 281 5.66 -20.36 -4.81
C SER A 281 5.26 -21.23 -3.61
N THR A 282 3.96 -21.34 -3.30
CA THR A 282 3.45 -22.24 -2.25
C THR A 282 3.09 -23.63 -2.77
N HIS A 283 3.34 -23.92 -4.04
CA HIS A 283 3.21 -25.29 -4.56
C HIS A 283 4.14 -26.25 -3.78
N PRO A 284 3.73 -27.50 -3.46
CA PRO A 284 4.52 -28.46 -2.68
C PRO A 284 5.98 -28.60 -3.12
N LYS A 285 6.23 -28.65 -4.43
CA LYS A 285 7.58 -28.70 -5.04
C LYS A 285 8.52 -27.59 -4.54
N PHE A 286 7.98 -26.39 -4.29
CA PHE A 286 8.74 -25.22 -3.85
C PHE A 286 8.75 -25.09 -2.32
N LEU A 287 7.65 -25.42 -1.64
CA LEU A 287 7.61 -25.40 -0.17
C LEU A 287 8.56 -26.42 0.47
N LEU A 288 8.88 -27.52 -0.22
CA LEU A 288 9.78 -28.57 0.26
C LEU A 288 11.24 -28.32 -0.12
N ASP A 289 11.54 -27.29 -0.91
CA ASP A 289 12.88 -27.04 -1.43
C ASP A 289 13.14 -25.53 -1.59
N LYS A 290 13.82 -24.98 -0.59
CA LYS A 290 14.16 -23.55 -0.50
C LYS A 290 14.91 -23.03 -1.74
N GLU A 291 15.84 -23.82 -2.28
CA GLU A 291 16.63 -23.40 -3.42
C GLU A 291 15.79 -23.44 -4.70
N LYS A 292 14.94 -24.45 -4.90
CA LYS A 292 14.00 -24.45 -6.03
C LYS A 292 13.02 -23.28 -5.95
N ARG A 293 12.52 -22.94 -4.76
CA ARG A 293 11.64 -21.78 -4.56
C ARG A 293 12.36 -20.48 -4.91
N LYS A 294 13.59 -20.32 -4.44
CA LYS A 294 14.43 -19.15 -4.74
C LYS A 294 14.69 -19.02 -6.25
N THR A 295 15.06 -20.11 -6.92
CA THR A 295 15.27 -20.13 -8.38
C THR A 295 13.99 -19.76 -9.13
N TYR A 296 12.84 -20.34 -8.75
CA TYR A 296 11.55 -20.00 -9.36
C TYR A 296 11.23 -18.50 -9.24
N LEU A 297 11.38 -17.91 -8.05
CA LEU A 297 11.12 -16.49 -7.82
C LEU A 297 12.08 -15.61 -8.63
N HIS A 298 13.37 -15.95 -8.63
CA HIS A 298 14.37 -15.20 -9.37
C HIS A 298 14.11 -15.24 -10.88
N GLU A 299 13.86 -16.43 -11.45
CA GLU A 299 13.54 -16.60 -12.87
C GLU A 299 12.25 -15.85 -13.26
N SER A 300 11.23 -15.89 -12.40
CA SER A 300 9.97 -15.19 -12.64
C SER A 300 10.15 -13.67 -12.65
N LEU A 301 10.95 -13.14 -11.72
CA LEU A 301 11.20 -11.70 -11.58
C LEU A 301 12.16 -11.13 -12.64
N THR A 302 13.04 -11.95 -13.22
CA THR A 302 14.03 -11.56 -14.24
C THR A 302 13.41 -11.32 -15.62
N GLY A 303 12.08 -11.33 -15.75
CA GLY A 303 11.37 -11.13 -17.03
C GLY A 303 11.70 -9.82 -17.78
N SER A 304 10.89 -9.46 -18.77
CA SER A 304 11.21 -8.47 -19.81
C SER A 304 11.51 -7.02 -19.39
N HIS A 305 11.55 -6.68 -18.10
CA HIS A 305 11.87 -5.35 -17.61
C HIS A 305 13.27 -5.40 -16.98
N PHE A 306 14.23 -4.71 -17.60
CA PHE A 306 15.62 -4.64 -17.16
C PHE A 306 15.74 -3.82 -15.88
N ILE A 307 15.28 -4.38 -14.77
CA ILE A 307 15.48 -3.88 -13.42
C ILE A 307 16.83 -4.42 -12.94
N SER A 308 17.57 -3.61 -12.16
CA SER A 308 18.86 -4.02 -11.60
C SER A 308 18.75 -5.36 -10.88
N LYS A 309 19.76 -6.22 -11.04
CA LYS A 309 19.89 -7.49 -10.31
C LYS A 309 19.78 -7.29 -8.79
N THR A 310 20.31 -6.18 -8.26
CA THR A 310 20.25 -5.85 -6.82
C THR A 310 18.83 -5.65 -6.31
N ILE A 311 17.93 -5.08 -7.14
CA ILE A 311 16.51 -4.92 -6.81
C ILE A 311 15.83 -6.30 -6.82
N ILE A 312 16.08 -7.11 -7.85
CA ILE A 312 15.52 -8.47 -7.96
C ILE A 312 15.95 -9.33 -6.77
N ASP A 313 17.22 -9.28 -6.39
CA ASP A 313 17.73 -10.02 -5.22
C ASP A 313 17.01 -9.59 -3.93
N SER A 314 16.73 -8.29 -3.78
CA SER A 314 15.93 -7.80 -2.65
C SER A 314 14.47 -8.27 -2.70
N GLU A 315 13.83 -8.23 -3.88
CA GLU A 315 12.46 -8.73 -4.08
C GLU A 315 12.37 -10.22 -3.72
N VAL A 316 13.31 -11.05 -4.21
CA VAL A 316 13.37 -12.49 -3.91
C VAL A 316 13.52 -12.71 -2.41
N ASN A 317 14.40 -11.94 -1.73
CA ASN A 317 14.62 -12.09 -0.29
C ASN A 317 13.36 -11.82 0.53
N GLU A 318 12.56 -10.80 0.16
CA GLU A 318 11.29 -10.49 0.83
C GLU A 318 10.21 -11.54 0.53
N LEU A 319 10.04 -11.93 -0.73
CA LEU A 319 9.09 -12.98 -1.12
C LEU A 319 9.41 -14.34 -0.46
N MET A 320 10.68 -14.65 -0.24
CA MET A 320 11.09 -15.84 0.49
C MET A 320 10.59 -15.86 1.94
N GLN A 321 10.37 -14.69 2.56
CA GLN A 321 9.77 -14.50 3.90
C GLN A 321 8.24 -14.39 3.87
N PHE A 322 7.60 -14.60 2.71
CA PHE A 322 6.17 -14.36 2.46
C PHE A 322 5.78 -12.87 2.54
N ASP A 323 6.74 -11.95 2.47
CA ASP A 323 6.46 -10.51 2.40
C ASP A 323 6.31 -10.04 0.96
N ILE A 324 5.43 -9.06 0.73
CA ILE A 324 5.41 -8.27 -0.49
C ILE A 324 6.61 -7.32 -0.49
N PRO A 325 7.42 -7.28 -1.56
CA PRO A 325 8.57 -6.39 -1.66
C PRO A 325 8.21 -4.92 -1.41
N TYR A 326 8.89 -4.30 -0.46
CA TYR A 326 8.70 -2.90 -0.11
C TYR A 326 10.00 -2.12 -0.28
N PHE A 327 9.94 -1.02 -1.03
CA PHE A 327 11.07 -0.14 -1.28
C PHE A 327 10.71 1.30 -0.95
N PHE A 328 11.72 2.08 -0.56
CA PHE A 328 11.56 3.51 -0.40
C PHE A 328 12.75 4.29 -0.93
N HIS A 329 12.44 5.49 -1.42
CA HIS A 329 13.42 6.45 -1.92
C HIS A 329 13.51 7.62 -0.95
N GLU A 330 14.73 7.93 -0.52
CA GLU A 330 15.04 9.00 0.44
C GLU A 330 16.41 9.59 0.09
N ASN A 331 16.52 10.92 0.01
CA ASN A 331 17.78 11.61 -0.29
C ASN A 331 18.53 11.15 -1.57
N ASN A 332 17.82 10.81 -2.65
CA ASN A 332 18.37 10.24 -3.90
C ASN A 332 18.86 8.78 -3.81
N TYR A 333 18.63 8.11 -2.68
CA TYR A 333 19.01 6.72 -2.46
C TYR A 333 17.78 5.82 -2.40
N LEU A 334 17.96 4.58 -2.86
CA LEU A 334 16.93 3.53 -2.80
C LEU A 334 17.27 2.58 -1.65
N TYR A 335 16.26 2.26 -0.84
CA TYR A 335 16.37 1.30 0.25
C TYR A 335 15.27 0.25 0.15
N ASN A 336 15.53 -0.95 0.66
CA ASN A 336 14.49 -1.96 0.88
C ASN A 336 13.79 -1.78 2.23
N SER A 337 12.84 -2.65 2.52
CA SER A 337 12.06 -2.69 3.77
C SER A 337 12.88 -2.67 5.06
N LYS A 338 14.12 -3.19 5.01
CA LYS A 338 15.06 -3.28 6.14
C LYS A 338 16.00 -2.07 6.24
N GLY A 339 15.86 -1.08 5.37
CA GLY A 339 16.74 0.09 5.32
C GLY A 339 18.12 -0.18 4.71
N ILE A 340 18.28 -1.30 3.98
CA ILE A 340 19.53 -1.62 3.28
C ILE A 340 19.55 -0.84 1.96
N LEU A 341 20.65 -0.14 1.72
CA LEU A 341 20.90 0.61 0.49
C LEU A 341 20.97 -0.34 -0.72
N ILE A 342 20.25 0.01 -1.78
CA ILE A 342 20.27 -0.70 -3.06
C ILE A 342 20.91 0.18 -4.11
N GLU A 343 21.99 -0.32 -4.70
CA GLU A 343 22.63 0.33 -5.84
C GLU A 343 21.68 0.39 -7.03
N GLN A 344 21.51 1.60 -7.56
CA GLN A 344 20.61 1.90 -8.67
C GLN A 344 21.10 3.14 -9.42
N ASN A 345 20.81 3.22 -10.71
CA ASN A 345 21.10 4.38 -11.57
C ASN A 345 19.87 4.81 -12.41
N ILE A 346 18.69 4.28 -12.09
CA ILE A 346 17.46 4.43 -12.88
C ILE A 346 16.42 5.33 -12.21
N ILE A 347 16.62 5.72 -10.96
CA ILE A 347 15.69 6.56 -10.20
C ILE A 347 16.29 7.96 -10.05
N LYS A 348 15.51 8.97 -10.39
CA LYS A 348 15.78 10.37 -10.08
C LYS A 348 14.59 10.98 -9.36
N ASN A 349 14.87 12.00 -8.56
CA ASN A 349 13.81 12.83 -8.00
C ASN A 349 12.98 13.51 -9.10
N SER A 350 11.75 13.86 -8.74
CA SER A 350 10.72 14.37 -9.65
C SER A 350 10.29 15.82 -9.35
N ASP A 351 11.00 16.49 -8.44
CA ASP A 351 10.72 17.85 -7.97
C ASP A 351 10.81 18.89 -9.08
N GLU A 352 11.86 18.86 -9.90
CA GLU A 352 12.00 19.82 -11.01
C GLU A 352 10.80 19.75 -11.97
N VAL A 353 10.33 18.54 -12.27
CA VAL A 353 9.16 18.30 -13.12
C VAL A 353 7.89 18.83 -12.46
N MET A 354 7.66 18.53 -11.17
CA MET A 354 6.48 19.04 -10.47
C MET A 354 6.50 20.57 -10.35
N LEU A 355 7.66 21.17 -10.12
CA LEU A 355 7.81 22.63 -10.05
C LEU A 355 7.57 23.28 -11.41
N GLU A 356 7.99 22.65 -12.50
CA GLU A 356 7.69 23.10 -13.87
C GLU A 356 6.19 23.00 -14.19
N ASP A 357 5.55 21.89 -13.82
CA ASP A 357 4.11 21.67 -13.99
C ASP A 357 3.28 22.74 -13.25
N VAL A 358 3.65 23.06 -12.00
CA VAL A 358 2.97 24.11 -11.20
C VAL A 358 3.21 25.50 -11.81
N LYS A 359 4.40 25.78 -12.35
CA LYS A 359 4.67 27.06 -13.04
C LYS A 359 3.90 27.19 -14.36
N ASN A 360 3.65 26.07 -15.04
CA ASN A 360 2.96 26.00 -16.33
C ASN A 360 1.53 25.44 -16.22
N LEU A 361 0.83 25.77 -15.13
CA LEU A 361 -0.40 25.11 -14.71
C LEU A 361 -1.51 25.11 -15.77
N PHE A 362 -1.59 26.15 -16.60
CA PHE A 362 -2.55 26.22 -17.71
C PHE A 362 -2.34 25.07 -18.73
N ASN A 363 -1.10 24.88 -19.18
CA ASN A 363 -0.74 23.81 -20.12
C ASN A 363 -0.88 22.45 -19.45
N PHE A 364 -0.46 22.33 -18.19
CA PHE A 364 -0.62 21.12 -17.41
C PHE A 364 -2.08 20.66 -17.34
N LYS A 365 -3.00 21.56 -16.97
CA LYS A 365 -4.45 21.28 -16.96
C LYS A 365 -4.95 20.84 -18.33
N HIS A 366 -4.56 21.55 -19.39
CA HIS A 366 -5.01 21.24 -20.75
C HIS A 366 -4.54 19.85 -21.21
N ASN A 367 -3.29 19.50 -20.93
CA ASN A 367 -2.73 18.18 -21.21
C ASN A 367 -3.45 17.09 -20.42
N LEU A 368 -3.76 17.33 -19.14
CA LEU A 368 -4.53 16.40 -18.32
C LEU A 368 -5.91 16.17 -18.95
N LEU A 369 -6.71 17.21 -19.15
CA LEU A 369 -8.05 17.10 -19.75
C LEU A 369 -8.03 16.37 -21.10
N THR A 370 -7.05 16.68 -21.95
CA THR A 370 -6.86 16.01 -23.26
C THR A 370 -6.60 14.51 -23.08
N LYS A 371 -5.72 14.13 -22.13
CA LYS A 371 -5.46 12.72 -21.81
C LYS A 371 -6.71 11.99 -21.30
N LEU A 372 -7.61 12.70 -20.61
CA LEU A 372 -8.87 12.14 -20.11
C LEU A 372 -10.01 12.13 -21.14
N GLY A 373 -9.84 12.80 -22.28
CA GLY A 373 -10.91 13.00 -23.26
C GLY A 373 -12.07 13.85 -22.71
N LEU A 374 -11.73 14.94 -22.01
CA LEU A 374 -12.64 15.93 -21.40
C LEU A 374 -12.53 17.33 -22.01
#